data_AF-A0A100JVV9-F1
#
_entry.id   AF-A0A100JVV9-F1
#
_cell.length_a   1.000
_cell.length_b   1.000
_cell.length_c   1.000
_cell.angle_alpha   90.00
_cell.angle_beta   90.00
_cell.angle_gamma   90.00
#
_symmetry.space_group_name_H-M   'P 1'
#
loop_
_entity.id
_entity.type
_entity.pdbx_description
1 polymer ?
#
loop_
_entity_poly.entity_id
_entity_poly.type
_entity_poly.pdbx_seq_one_letter_code
_entity_poly.pdbx_strand_id
1 'polypeptide(L)'
;MSHPAPHPMKLADEITRRLGQLSDHLSQLPPAQAAQVIARVLDPETGVLGGVTQLVATGSVFAKDQAERGFLPAEVWLALGRASNELYDIALDLDEHKDTLKHAGTQPATRAAKPPAPAPLVIRRHR
;
A
#
# COMPACT_ATOMS: atom_id res chain seq x y z
N MET A 1 39.27 -2.08 14.55
CA MET A 1 38.38 -2.99 13.80
C MET A 1 36.97 -2.43 13.89
N SER A 2 36.56 -1.60 12.93
CA SER A 2 35.22 -1.02 12.90
C SER A 2 34.22 -2.14 12.63
N HIS A 3 33.30 -2.40 13.56
CA HIS A 3 32.14 -3.25 13.27
C HIS A 3 31.39 -2.63 12.09
N PRO A 4 31.28 -3.30 10.93
CA PRO A 4 30.40 -2.82 9.89
C PRO A 4 28.99 -2.82 10.51
N ALA A 5 28.30 -1.68 10.49
CA ALA A 5 26.88 -1.66 10.81
C ALA A 5 26.23 -2.82 10.05
N PRO A 6 25.60 -3.78 10.75
CA PRO A 6 25.31 -5.09 10.22
C PRO A 6 24.37 -4.92 9.03
N HIS A 7 24.65 -5.65 7.95
CA HIS A 7 23.93 -5.62 6.67
C HIS A 7 22.40 -5.40 6.75
N PRO A 8 21.66 -5.95 7.75
CA PRO A 8 20.21 -5.70 7.91
C PRO A 8 19.81 -4.24 8.17
N MET A 9 20.59 -3.44 8.89
CA MET A 9 20.24 -2.03 9.14
C MET A 9 20.35 -1.20 7.87
N LYS A 10 21.43 -1.39 7.11
CA LYS A 10 21.58 -0.76 5.79
C LYS A 10 20.48 -1.17 4.82
N LEU A 11 20.00 -2.41 4.91
CA LEU A 11 18.87 -2.87 4.11
C LEU A 11 17.56 -2.17 4.51
N ALA A 12 17.28 -2.02 5.80
CA ALA A 12 16.12 -1.29 6.28
C ALA A 12 16.14 0.19 5.85
N ASP A 13 17.30 0.84 5.93
CA ASP A 13 17.49 2.22 5.46
C ASP A 13 17.23 2.33 3.95
N GLU A 14 17.75 1.38 3.17
CA GLU A 14 17.59 1.33 1.73
C GLU A 14 16.12 1.10 1.32
N ILE A 15 15.40 0.21 2.03
CA ILE A 15 13.97 0.01 1.83
C ILE A 15 13.22 1.31 2.10
N THR A 16 13.47 1.95 3.24
CA THR A 16 12.83 3.21 3.64
C THR A 16 13.07 4.30 2.58
N ARG A 17 14.31 4.42 2.11
CA ARG A 17 14.69 5.37 1.05
C ARG A 17 13.94 5.08 -0.26
N ARG A 18 13.86 3.82 -0.69
CA ARG A 18 13.17 3.43 -1.92
C ARG A 18 11.66 3.65 -1.85
N LEU A 19 11.05 3.43 -0.69
CA LEU A 19 9.62 3.71 -0.47
C LEU A 19 9.34 5.22 -0.60
N GLY A 20 10.21 6.07 -0.04
CA GLY A 20 10.12 7.52 -0.24
C GLY A 20 10.20 7.91 -1.72
N GLN A 21 11.21 7.40 -2.44
CA GLN A 21 11.36 7.66 -3.88
C GLN A 21 10.16 7.18 -4.70
N LEU A 22 9.59 6.02 -4.36
CA LEU A 22 8.41 5.51 -5.04
C LEU A 22 7.20 6.42 -4.82
N SER A 23 7.03 6.95 -3.60
CA SER A 23 5.98 7.91 -3.27
C SER A 23 6.13 9.21 -4.06
N ASP A 24 7.35 9.75 -4.12
CA ASP A 24 7.66 10.96 -4.90
C ASP A 24 7.34 10.77 -6.38
N HIS A 25 7.78 9.64 -6.97
CA HIS A 25 7.51 9.33 -8.37
C HIS A 25 6.03 9.12 -8.65
N LEU A 26 5.29 8.46 -7.74
CA LEU A 26 3.87 8.17 -7.93
C LEU A 26 3.06 9.44 -8.16
N SER A 27 3.40 10.54 -7.47
CA SER A 27 2.73 11.85 -7.63
C SER A 27 2.92 12.49 -9.02
N GLN A 28 3.93 12.05 -9.76
CA GLN A 28 4.31 12.61 -11.07
C GLN A 28 3.87 11.72 -12.23
N LEU A 29 3.42 10.49 -11.96
CA LEU A 29 3.05 9.54 -13.00
C LEU A 29 1.71 9.92 -13.66
N PRO A 30 1.56 9.65 -14.97
CA PRO A 30 0.24 9.66 -15.60
C PRO A 30 -0.75 8.73 -14.86
N PRO A 31 -2.05 9.05 -14.78
CA PRO A 31 -3.01 8.30 -13.97
C PRO A 31 -3.03 6.79 -14.22
N ALA A 32 -2.96 6.36 -15.49
CA ALA A 32 -2.95 4.94 -15.84
C ALA A 32 -1.69 4.23 -15.32
N GLN A 33 -0.52 4.88 -15.36
CA GLN A 33 0.72 4.32 -14.83
C GLN A 33 0.71 4.30 -13.31
N ALA A 34 0.21 5.37 -12.68
CA ALA A 34 0.03 5.42 -11.22
C ALA A 34 -0.87 4.28 -10.73
N ALA A 35 -1.99 4.01 -11.42
CA ALA A 35 -2.89 2.91 -11.09
C ALA A 35 -2.20 1.53 -11.16
N GLN A 36 -1.38 1.28 -12.18
CA GLN A 36 -0.61 0.03 -12.28
C GLN A 36 0.42 -0.11 -11.15
N VAL A 37 1.13 0.97 -10.82
CA VAL A 37 2.10 0.97 -9.72
C VAL A 37 1.41 0.74 -8.39
N ILE A 38 0.28 1.39 -8.13
CA ILE A 38 -0.52 1.19 -6.92
C ILE A 38 -1.00 -0.26 -6.84
N ALA A 39 -1.55 -0.83 -7.93
CA ALA A 39 -1.96 -2.23 -7.96
C ALA A 39 -0.81 -3.20 -7.64
N ARG A 40 0.42 -2.89 -8.10
CA ARG A 40 1.61 -3.70 -7.79
C ARG A 40 2.06 -3.57 -6.33
N VAL A 41 1.99 -2.36 -5.78
CA VAL A 41 2.40 -2.04 -4.40
C VAL A 41 1.45 -2.69 -3.38
N LEU A 42 0.15 -2.64 -3.66
CA LEU A 42 -0.91 -3.15 -2.78
C LEU A 42 -1.15 -4.65 -2.91
N ASP A 43 -0.50 -5.33 -3.87
CA ASP A 43 -0.63 -6.77 -4.04
C ASP A 43 -0.28 -7.52 -2.74
N PRO A 44 -1.22 -8.28 -2.14
CA PRO A 44 -1.03 -8.90 -0.82
C PRO A 44 0.01 -10.03 -0.83
N GLU A 45 0.24 -10.65 -1.98
CA GLU A 45 1.10 -11.83 -2.11
C GLU A 45 2.55 -11.45 -2.47
N THR A 46 2.69 -10.48 -3.36
CA THR A 46 3.97 -10.19 -4.01
C THR A 46 4.35 -8.71 -3.97
N GLY A 47 3.47 -7.86 -3.44
CA GLY A 47 3.64 -6.42 -3.36
C GLY A 47 4.39 -5.95 -2.11
N VAL A 48 4.54 -4.64 -2.01
CA VAL A 48 5.18 -4.00 -0.86
C VAL A 48 4.35 -4.21 0.40
N LEU A 49 3.02 -4.08 0.30
CA LEU A 49 2.13 -4.27 1.45
C LEU A 49 2.28 -5.68 2.02
N GLY A 50 2.20 -6.72 1.19
CA GLY A 50 2.44 -8.11 1.61
C GLY A 50 3.81 -8.33 2.26
N GLY A 51 4.86 -7.76 1.66
CA GLY A 51 6.21 -7.82 2.23
C GLY A 51 6.33 -7.15 3.61
N VAL A 52 5.67 -6.01 3.82
CA VAL A 52 5.64 -5.31 5.11
C VAL A 52 4.83 -6.12 6.13
N THR A 53 3.67 -6.66 5.75
CA THR A 53 2.86 -7.55 6.61
C THR A 53 3.69 -8.73 7.09
N GLN A 54 4.42 -9.39 6.19
CA GLN A 54 5.30 -10.51 6.53
C GLN A 54 6.45 -10.10 7.45
N LEU A 55 7.05 -8.92 7.23
CA LEU A 55 8.12 -8.40 8.07
C LEU A 55 7.62 -8.13 9.51
N VAL A 56 6.44 -7.54 9.66
CA VAL A 56 5.81 -7.30 10.97
C VAL A 56 5.44 -8.62 11.64
N ALA A 57 4.88 -9.59 10.91
CA ALA A 57 4.58 -10.92 11.43
C ALA A 57 5.86 -11.64 11.92
N THR A 58 6.94 -11.56 11.16
CA THR A 58 8.25 -12.11 11.56
C THR A 58 8.79 -11.40 12.81
N GLY A 59 8.67 -10.07 12.88
CA GLY A 59 9.02 -9.29 14.06
C GLY A 59 8.21 -9.67 15.30
N SER A 60 6.93 -10.00 15.13
CA SER A 60 6.04 -10.48 16.20
C SER A 60 6.53 -11.81 16.78
N VAL A 61 6.92 -12.76 15.91
CA VAL A 61 7.51 -14.04 16.34
C VAL A 61 8.81 -13.82 17.11
N PHE A 62 9.70 -12.95 16.61
CA PHE A 62 10.90 -12.58 17.35
C PHE A 62 10.58 -11.96 18.72
N ALA A 63 9.64 -11.02 18.77
CA ALA A 63 9.26 -10.36 20.02
C ALA A 63 8.66 -11.33 21.03
N LYS A 64 7.90 -12.33 20.58
CA LYS A 64 7.41 -13.43 21.41
C LYS A 64 8.56 -14.18 22.07
N ASP A 65 9.52 -14.67 21.28
CA ASP A 65 10.66 -15.45 21.77
C ASP A 65 11.48 -14.64 22.80
N GLN A 66 11.64 -13.34 22.56
CA GLN A 66 12.35 -12.44 23.47
C GLN A 66 11.55 -12.12 24.74
N ALA A 67 10.22 -12.03 24.66
CA ALA A 67 9.36 -11.82 25.80
C ALA A 67 9.31 -13.06 26.72
N GLU A 68 9.25 -14.26 26.15
CA GLU A 68 9.31 -15.52 26.92
C GLU A 68 10.64 -15.67 27.67
N ARG A 69 11.71 -15.06 27.15
CA ARG A 69 13.04 -15.01 27.79
C ARG A 69 13.22 -13.83 28.74
N GLY A 70 12.22 -12.96 28.89
CA GLY A 70 12.27 -11.78 29.75
C GLY A 70 13.09 -10.60 29.21
N PHE A 71 13.48 -10.61 27.93
CA PHE A 71 14.24 -9.51 27.32
C PHE A 71 13.37 -8.38 26.78
N LEU A 72 12.11 -8.68 26.44
CA LEU A 72 11.12 -7.69 26.00
C LEU A 72 9.84 -7.78 26.83
N PRO A 73 9.10 -6.68 27.01
CA PRO A 73 7.74 -6.72 27.54
C PRO A 73 6.81 -7.50 26.59
N ALA A 74 5.87 -8.26 27.15
CA ALA A 74 4.90 -9.04 26.36
C ALA A 74 4.01 -8.15 25.47
N GLU A 75 3.81 -6.89 25.88
CA GLU A 75 3.06 -5.88 25.14
C GLU A 75 3.66 -5.62 23.76
N VAL A 76 4.99 -5.76 23.59
CA VAL A 76 5.65 -5.57 22.28
C VAL A 76 5.25 -6.67 21.31
N TRP A 77 5.24 -7.93 21.76
CA TRP A 77 4.73 -9.05 20.96
C TRP A 77 3.26 -8.85 20.60
N LEU A 78 2.42 -8.53 21.58
CA LEU A 78 0.98 -8.33 21.35
C LEU A 78 0.71 -7.18 20.37
N ALA A 79 1.46 -6.08 20.46
CA ALA A 79 1.34 -4.95 19.54
C ALA A 79 1.75 -5.34 18.12
N LEU A 80 2.88 -6.03 17.94
CA LEU A 80 3.34 -6.47 16.62
C LEU A 80 2.40 -7.52 16.01
N GLY A 81 1.88 -8.46 16.81
CA GLY A 81 0.91 -9.44 16.35
C GLY A 81 -0.43 -8.81 15.94
N ARG A 82 -0.91 -7.81 16.68
CA ARG A 82 -2.08 -7.03 16.29
C ARG A 82 -1.84 -6.28 14.99
N ALA A 83 -0.70 -5.59 14.88
CA ALA A 83 -0.35 -4.84 13.68
C ALA A 83 -0.24 -5.75 12.45
N SER A 84 0.31 -6.96 12.57
CA SER A 84 0.35 -7.90 11.43
C SER A 84 -1.04 -8.34 10.99
N ASN A 85 -1.96 -8.55 11.93
CA ASN A 85 -3.34 -8.92 11.59
C ASN A 85 -4.08 -7.76 10.91
N GLU A 86 -3.95 -6.54 11.46
CA GLU A 86 -4.57 -5.34 10.86
C GLU A 86 -4.02 -5.06 9.45
N LEU A 87 -2.72 -5.23 9.23
CA LEU A 87 -2.12 -5.09 7.90
C LEU A 87 -2.59 -6.18 6.93
N TYR A 88 -2.81 -7.40 7.41
CA TYR A 88 -3.36 -8.49 6.61
C TYR A 88 -4.81 -8.20 6.19
N ASP A 89 -5.65 -7.76 7.13
CA ASP A 89 -7.04 -7.40 6.86
C ASP A 89 -7.12 -6.23 5.85
N ILE A 90 -6.30 -5.19 6.03
CA ILE A 90 -6.17 -4.09 5.05
C ILE A 90 -5.77 -4.62 3.67
N ALA A 91 -4.86 -5.60 3.60
CA ALA A 91 -4.42 -6.16 2.34
C ALA A 91 -5.55 -6.94 1.63
N LEU A 92 -6.42 -7.63 2.38
CA LEU A 92 -7.62 -8.28 1.85
C LEU A 92 -8.60 -7.24 1.28
N ASP A 93 -8.91 -6.19 2.03
CA ASP A 93 -9.81 -5.12 1.58
C ASP A 93 -9.31 -4.47 0.28
N LEU A 94 -7.99 -4.30 0.15
CA LEU A 94 -7.38 -3.69 -1.03
C LEU A 94 -7.29 -4.64 -2.23
N ASP A 95 -7.19 -5.96 -2.01
CA ASP A 95 -7.18 -6.95 -3.09
C ASP A 95 -8.53 -6.96 -3.84
N GLU A 96 -9.64 -6.67 -3.16
CA GLU A 96 -10.96 -6.49 -3.79
C GLU A 96 -10.97 -5.41 -4.88
N HIS A 97 -10.09 -4.40 -4.77
CA HIS A 97 -9.99 -3.28 -5.71
C HIS A 97 -8.87 -3.43 -6.75
N LYS A 98 -8.08 -4.49 -6.65
CA LYS A 98 -6.91 -4.72 -7.51
C LYS A 98 -7.27 -4.80 -8.99
N ASP A 99 -8.36 -5.48 -9.33
CA ASP A 99 -8.80 -5.60 -10.71
C ASP A 99 -9.30 -4.26 -11.26
N THR A 100 -9.95 -3.43 -10.44
CA THR A 100 -10.34 -2.06 -10.81
C THR A 100 -9.11 -1.22 -11.15
N LEU A 101 -8.07 -1.27 -10.32
CA LEU A 101 -6.81 -0.53 -10.56
C LEU A 101 -6.08 -1.03 -11.81
N LYS A 102 -6.03 -2.35 -12.04
CA LYS A 102 -5.45 -2.92 -13.26
C LYS A 102 -6.19 -2.47 -14.52
N HIS A 103 -7.53 -2.48 -14.49
CA HIS A 103 -8.35 -2.02 -15.61
C HIS A 103 -8.15 -0.52 -15.89
N ALA A 104 -8.11 0.31 -14.85
CA ALA A 104 -7.82 1.74 -14.99
C ALA A 104 -6.44 1.99 -15.63
N GLY A 105 -5.47 1.10 -15.37
CA GLY A 105 -4.14 1.16 -15.95
C GLY A 105 -4.03 0.69 -17.40
N THR A 106 -4.91 -0.18 -17.87
CA THR A 106 -4.90 -0.72 -19.23
C THR A 106 -5.82 0.03 -20.19
N GLN A 107 -6.77 0.81 -19.66
CA GLN A 107 -7.67 1.60 -20.46
C GLN A 107 -6.89 2.67 -21.24
N PRO A 108 -6.93 2.66 -22.59
CA PRO A 108 -6.37 3.75 -23.39
C PRO A 108 -7.04 5.06 -22.96
N ALA A 109 -6.32 6.17 -23.01
CA ALA A 109 -6.91 7.50 -22.83
C ALA A 109 -7.88 7.80 -23.99
N THR A 110 -9.04 7.15 -24.04
CA THR A 110 -10.06 7.35 -25.05
C THR A 110 -10.85 8.60 -24.71
N ARG A 111 -10.38 9.69 -25.33
CA ARG A 111 -11.12 10.79 -25.96
C ARG A 111 -12.21 11.48 -25.12
N ALA A 112 -12.03 12.79 -24.93
CA ALA A 112 -12.99 13.74 -24.35
C ALA A 112 -14.44 13.26 -24.44
N ALA A 113 -15.03 12.95 -23.29
CA ALA A 113 -16.44 12.63 -23.17
C ALA A 113 -17.25 13.73 -23.85
N LYS A 114 -18.18 13.34 -24.74
CA LYS A 114 -19.06 14.28 -25.42
C LYS A 114 -19.80 15.10 -24.36
N PRO A 115 -19.86 16.44 -24.46
CA PRO A 115 -20.57 17.26 -23.48
C PRO A 115 -21.99 16.71 -23.30
N PRO A 116 -22.49 16.61 -22.06
CA PRO A 116 -23.86 16.18 -21.82
C PRO A 116 -24.81 17.06 -22.62
N ALA A 117 -25.74 16.44 -23.34
CA ALA A 117 -26.71 17.17 -24.14
C ALA A 117 -27.49 18.15 -23.22
N PRO A 118 -27.72 19.41 -23.66
CA PRO A 118 -28.45 20.37 -22.83
C PRO A 118 -29.82 19.81 -22.46
N ALA A 119 -30.13 19.79 -21.16
CA ALA A 119 -31.45 19.39 -20.68
C ALA A 119 -32.51 20.38 -21.25
N PRO A 120 -33.69 19.90 -21.67
CA PRO A 120 -34.75 20.77 -22.16
C PRO A 120 -35.15 21.75 -21.04
N LEU A 121 -35.07 23.05 -21.33
CA LEU A 121 -35.48 24.11 -20.42
C LEU A 121 -36.97 23.96 -20.10
N VAL A 122 -37.28 23.68 -18.84
CA VAL A 122 -38.65 23.64 -18.34
C VAL A 122 -39.20 25.08 -18.35
N ILE A 123 -40.01 25.39 -19.36
CA ILE A 123 -40.75 26.66 -19.43
C ILE A 123 -41.78 26.65 -18.31
N ARG A 124 -41.55 27.43 -17.24
CA ARG A 124 -42.57 27.69 -16.22
C ARG A 124 -43.63 28.63 -16.81
N ARG A 125 -44.83 28.11 -17.04
CA ARG A 125 -46.02 28.93 -17.33
C ARG A 125 -46.35 29.78 -16.09
N HIS A 126 -46.18 31.09 -16.19
CA HIS A 126 -46.76 32.02 -15.24
C HIS A 126 -48.29 32.03 -15.41
N ARG A 127 -49.01 31.91 -14.29
CA ARG A 127 -50.42 32.28 -14.16
C ARG A 127 -50.49 33.63 -13.45
#